data_AF-A0A151JA59-F1
#
_entry.id   AF-A0A151JA59-F1
#
_cell.length_a   1.000
_cell.length_b   1.000
_cell.length_c   1.000
_cell.angle_alpha   90.00
_cell.angle_beta   90.00
_cell.angle_gamma   90.00
#
_symmetry.space_group_name_H-M   'P 1'
#
loop_
_entity.id
_entity.type
_entity.pdbx_description
1 polymer ?
#
loop_
_entity_poly.entity_id
_entity_poly.type
_entity_poly.pdbx_seq_one_letter_code
_entity_poly.pdbx_strand_id
1 'polypeptide(L)'
;LPDQNKYVATSAEVIQNFFKTCSKTVYSYVIMAQSLSCNVLAYCLSLFSTDNKFDATDVLDRWSFMKKEAKKFDITIAGFSSNGDTRLLRAMRLNNCLPITSNQIFSWCKEWPWFQIRYE
;
A
#
# COMPACT_ATOMS: atom_id res chain seq x y z
N LEU A 1 8.29 8.30 -0.92
CA LEU A 1 8.68 7.17 -0.04
C LEU A 1 9.15 7.75 1.28
N PRO A 2 9.06 7.02 2.41
CA PRO A 2 9.57 7.54 3.69
C PRO A 2 11.08 7.79 3.63
N ASP A 3 11.55 8.83 4.31
CA ASP A 3 12.97 9.16 4.41
C ASP A 3 13.71 8.09 5.24
N GLN A 4 14.80 7.53 4.70
CA GLN A 4 15.62 6.54 5.39
C GLN A 4 16.56 7.19 6.43
N ASN A 5 16.84 6.50 7.54
CA ASN A 5 17.79 6.91 8.59
C ASN A 5 17.57 8.32 9.16
N LYS A 6 16.32 8.81 9.14
CA LYS A 6 15.98 10.14 9.62
C LYS A 6 15.44 10.08 11.04
N TYR A 7 16.32 10.33 12.01
CA TYR A 7 15.94 10.49 13.42
C TYR A 7 15.60 11.94 13.70
N VAL A 8 14.42 12.37 13.24
CA VAL A 8 13.99 13.78 13.32
C VAL A 8 13.76 14.25 14.76
N ALA A 9 13.47 13.32 15.67
CA ALA A 9 13.28 13.57 17.09
C ALA A 9 14.61 13.40 17.85
N THR A 10 15.45 14.42 17.88
CA THR A 10 16.78 14.38 18.50
C THR A 10 16.80 14.73 20.00
N SER A 11 15.70 15.25 20.53
CA SER A 11 15.57 15.59 21.95
C SER A 11 14.12 15.45 22.44
N ALA A 12 13.93 15.40 23.76
CA ALA A 12 12.60 15.38 24.38
C ALA A 12 11.77 16.63 24.02
N GLU A 13 12.41 17.79 23.87
CA GLU A 13 11.76 19.03 23.43
C GLU A 13 11.23 18.91 22.00
N VAL A 14 12.02 18.34 21.08
CA VAL A 14 11.60 18.12 19.70
C VAL A 14 10.42 17.14 19.63
N ILE A 15 10.45 16.08 20.45
CA ILE A 15 9.32 15.15 20.60
C ILE A 15 8.07 15.89 21.08
N GLN A 16 8.19 16.72 22.13
CA GLN A 16 7.06 17.49 22.64
C GLN A 16 6.50 18.44 21.58
N ASN A 17 7.37 19.07 20.78
CA ASN A 17 6.95 19.93 19.68
C ASN A 17 6.19 19.15 18.60
N PHE A 18 6.60 17.93 18.24
CA PHE A 18 5.83 17.10 17.31
C PHE A 18 4.42 16.79 17.81
N PHE A 19 4.23 16.55 19.11
CA PHE A 19 2.89 16.36 19.67
C PHE A 19 2.01 17.61 19.60
N LYS A 20 2.59 18.81 19.58
CA LYS A 20 1.86 20.08 19.51
C LYS A 20 1.55 20.50 18.07
N THR A 21 2.47 20.23 17.14
CA THR A 21 2.41 20.77 15.77
C THR A 21 1.98 19.77 14.71
N CYS A 22 2.18 18.47 14.94
CA CYS A 22 1.79 17.44 13.99
C CYS A 22 0.38 16.93 14.27
N SER A 23 -0.36 16.63 13.19
CA SER A 23 -1.65 15.96 13.29
C SER A 23 -1.47 14.49 13.65
N LYS A 24 -2.25 14.03 14.63
CA LYS A 24 -2.34 12.60 14.94
C LYS A 24 -2.89 11.84 13.74
N THR A 25 -2.18 10.81 13.32
CA THR A 25 -2.62 9.91 12.24
C THR A 25 -3.61 8.89 12.77
N VAL A 26 -4.65 8.59 11.98
CA VAL A 26 -5.69 7.60 12.35
C VAL A 26 -5.31 6.20 11.87
N TYR A 27 -4.52 6.08 10.81
CA TYR A 27 -4.20 4.82 10.17
C TYR A 27 -2.70 4.54 10.17
N SER A 28 -2.35 3.28 10.38
CA SER A 28 -1.02 2.73 10.15
C SER A 28 -1.08 1.82 8.92
N TYR A 29 -0.21 2.09 7.95
CA TYR A 29 -0.05 1.27 6.77
C TYR A 29 1.08 0.27 7.00
N VAL A 30 0.77 -1.02 6.91
CA VAL A 30 1.70 -2.11 7.21
C VAL A 30 1.95 -2.94 5.96
N ILE A 31 3.22 -3.18 5.65
CA ILE A 31 3.65 -4.04 4.55
C ILE A 31 4.37 -5.24 5.16
N MET A 32 3.78 -6.42 5.00
CA MET A 32 4.34 -7.69 5.45
C MET A 32 4.96 -8.43 4.26
N ALA A 33 6.15 -8.97 4.44
CA ALA A 33 6.76 -9.92 3.53
C ALA A 33 6.45 -11.34 4.02
N GLN A 34 5.87 -12.16 3.14
CA GLN A 34 5.57 -13.57 3.40
C GLN A 34 6.31 -14.42 2.38
N SER A 35 7.12 -15.37 2.88
CA SER A 35 7.76 -16.37 2.03
C SER A 35 6.73 -17.37 1.49
N LEU A 36 6.95 -17.88 0.29
CA LEU A 36 6.19 -19.01 -0.24
C LEU A 36 6.55 -20.34 0.45
N SER A 37 7.71 -20.39 1.13
CA SER A 37 8.08 -21.54 1.96
C SER A 37 7.32 -21.47 3.29
N CYS A 38 6.69 -22.58 3.68
CA CYS A 38 6.00 -22.72 4.96
C CYS A 38 6.93 -22.67 6.18
N ASN A 39 8.24 -22.82 5.99
CA ASN A 39 9.23 -22.84 7.07
C ASN A 39 9.73 -21.45 7.47
N VAL A 40 9.30 -20.39 6.78
CA VAL A 40 9.75 -19.03 7.01
C VAL A 40 8.57 -18.17 7.45
N LEU A 41 8.69 -17.58 8.63
CA LEU A 41 7.67 -16.69 9.20
C LEU A 41 7.58 -15.38 8.41
N ALA A 42 6.38 -14.81 8.39
CA ALA A 42 6.17 -13.46 7.90
C ALA A 42 6.99 -12.45 8.71
N TYR A 43 7.48 -11.40 8.07
CA TYR A 43 8.12 -10.28 8.76
C TYR A 43 7.63 -8.93 8.23
N CYS A 44 7.66 -7.91 9.09
CA CYS A 44 7.27 -6.56 8.72
C CYS A 44 8.38 -5.90 7.88
N LEU A 45 8.08 -5.59 6.62
CA LEU A 45 8.99 -4.90 5.71
C LEU A 45 8.94 -3.38 5.91
N SER A 46 7.74 -2.83 6.15
CA SER A 46 7.55 -1.40 6.33
C SER A 46 6.30 -1.12 7.15
N LEU A 47 6.42 -0.16 8.07
CA LEU A 47 5.33 0.36 8.88
C LEU A 47 5.41 1.89 8.84
N PHE A 48 4.35 2.56 8.41
CA PHE A 48 4.29 4.01 8.47
C PHE A 48 2.88 4.51 8.71
N SER A 49 2.75 5.67 9.34
CA SER A 49 1.47 6.31 9.54
C SER A 49 0.99 7.01 8.27
N THR A 50 -0.32 7.03 8.05
CA THR A 50 -0.92 7.70 6.88
C THR A 50 -2.25 8.37 7.25
N ASP A 51 -2.58 9.44 6.54
CA ASP A 51 -3.92 10.03 6.54
C ASP A 51 -4.88 9.32 5.59
N ASN A 52 -4.42 8.24 4.94
CA ASN A 52 -5.18 7.38 4.06
C ASN A 52 -5.70 8.12 2.80
N LYS A 53 -5.00 9.16 2.33
CA LYS A 53 -5.39 9.93 1.13
C LYS A 53 -4.68 9.49 -0.16
N PHE A 54 -3.88 8.44 -0.11
CA PHE A 54 -3.24 7.87 -1.30
C PHE A 54 -4.27 7.21 -2.22
N ASP A 55 -3.93 7.06 -3.50
CA ASP A 55 -4.79 6.43 -4.51
C ASP A 55 -4.22 5.08 -5.03
N ALA A 56 -4.86 4.52 -6.05
CA ALA A 56 -4.41 3.26 -6.65
C ALA A 56 -3.07 3.41 -7.39
N THR A 57 -2.77 4.58 -7.94
CA THR A 57 -1.53 4.88 -8.65
C THR A 57 -0.36 4.90 -7.65
N ASP A 58 -0.53 5.55 -6.51
CA ASP A 58 0.46 5.55 -5.40
C ASP A 58 0.82 4.13 -4.95
N VAL A 59 -0.17 3.22 -4.95
CA VAL A 59 0.02 1.80 -4.61
C VAL A 59 0.85 1.11 -5.69
N LEU A 60 0.54 1.31 -6.97
CA LEU A 60 1.26 0.72 -8.10
C LEU A 60 2.71 1.19 -8.15
N ASP A 61 2.97 2.46 -7.89
CA ASP A 61 4.32 3.03 -7.81
C ASP A 61 5.12 2.39 -6.67
N ARG A 62 4.47 2.21 -5.51
CA ARG A 62 5.08 1.53 -4.35
C ARG A 62 5.42 0.07 -4.68
N TRP A 63 4.52 -0.65 -5.35
CA TRP A 63 4.75 -2.03 -5.78
C TRP A 63 5.88 -2.13 -6.80
N SER A 64 5.94 -1.21 -7.76
CA SER A 64 7.00 -1.13 -8.76
C SER A 64 8.36 -0.86 -8.11
N PHE A 65 8.41 0.05 -7.15
CA PHE A 65 9.60 0.31 -6.35
C PHE A 65 10.03 -0.94 -5.57
N MET A 66 9.11 -1.62 -4.89
CA MET A 66 9.43 -2.85 -4.14
C MET A 66 9.98 -3.95 -5.04
N LYS A 67 9.40 -4.18 -6.22
CA LYS A 67 9.94 -5.13 -7.21
C LYS A 67 11.36 -4.75 -7.65
N LYS A 68 11.59 -3.46 -7.92
CA LYS A 68 12.90 -2.93 -8.33
C LYS A 68 13.96 -3.14 -7.24
N GLU A 69 13.64 -2.85 -5.99
CA GLU A 69 14.58 -3.01 -4.87
C GLU A 69 14.84 -4.49 -4.56
N ALA A 70 13.80 -5.33 -4.54
CA ALA A 70 13.95 -6.77 -4.31
C ALA A 70 14.83 -7.44 -5.37
N LYS A 71 14.70 -7.02 -6.64
CA LYS A 71 15.51 -7.54 -7.75
C LYS A 71 17.01 -7.30 -7.57
N LYS A 72 17.44 -6.27 -6.83
CA LYS A 72 18.88 -6.04 -6.54
C LYS A 72 19.50 -7.16 -5.70
N PHE A 73 18.68 -7.95 -5.02
CA PHE A 73 19.08 -9.06 -4.16
C PHE A 73 18.63 -10.42 -4.70
N ASP A 74 18.28 -10.50 -6.00
CA ASP A 74 17.74 -11.70 -6.65
C ASP A 74 16.45 -12.24 -6.00
N ILE A 75 15.71 -11.39 -5.30
CA ILE A 75 14.41 -11.73 -4.74
C ILE A 75 13.32 -11.45 -5.76
N THR A 76 12.57 -12.48 -6.14
CA THR A 76 11.39 -12.35 -7.01
C THR A 76 10.13 -12.24 -6.16
N ILE A 77 9.40 -11.13 -6.29
CA ILE A 77 8.09 -10.96 -5.68
C ILE A 77 7.04 -11.64 -6.56
N ALA A 78 6.46 -12.75 -6.05
CA ALA A 78 5.46 -13.52 -6.78
C ALA A 78 4.09 -12.80 -6.91
N GLY A 79 3.73 -11.98 -5.91
CA GLY A 79 2.47 -11.25 -5.92
C GLY A 79 2.29 -10.36 -4.71
N PHE A 80 1.18 -9.61 -4.70
CA PHE A 80 0.76 -8.78 -3.57
C PHE A 80 -0.62 -9.22 -3.09
N SER A 81 -0.84 -9.15 -1.79
CA SER A 81 -2.13 -9.39 -1.14
C SER A 81 -2.53 -8.18 -0.29
N SER A 82 -3.83 -8.05 0.00
CA SER A 82 -4.42 -6.91 0.71
C SER A 82 -5.62 -7.37 1.53
N ASN A 83 -5.93 -6.65 2.61
CA ASN A 83 -7.07 -6.88 3.49
C ASN A 83 -8.41 -6.30 2.96
N GLY A 84 -8.48 -5.96 1.68
CA GLY A 84 -9.71 -5.47 1.05
C GLY A 84 -9.87 -3.96 1.06
N ASP A 85 -8.82 -3.19 1.36
CA ASP A 85 -8.83 -1.73 1.13
C ASP A 85 -9.14 -1.42 -0.34
N THR A 86 -10.07 -0.51 -0.58
CA THR A 86 -10.62 -0.22 -1.90
C THR A 86 -9.56 0.29 -2.89
N ARG A 87 -8.57 1.05 -2.42
CA ARG A 87 -7.45 1.56 -3.25
C ARG A 87 -6.50 0.43 -3.63
N LEU A 88 -6.20 -0.44 -2.67
CA LEU A 88 -5.37 -1.62 -2.92
C LEU A 88 -6.05 -2.59 -3.90
N LEU A 89 -7.36 -2.83 -3.73
CA LEU A 89 -8.12 -3.67 -4.64
C LEU A 89 -8.20 -3.07 -6.05
N ARG A 90 -8.40 -1.75 -6.17
CA ARG A 90 -8.33 -1.05 -7.46
C ARG A 90 -6.95 -1.19 -8.10
N ALA A 91 -5.87 -1.05 -7.32
CA ALA A 91 -4.50 -1.26 -7.81
C ALA A 91 -4.27 -2.72 -8.27
N MET A 92 -4.78 -3.71 -7.54
CA MET A 92 -4.70 -5.12 -7.97
C MET A 92 -5.41 -5.34 -9.31
N ARG A 93 -6.59 -4.75 -9.48
CA ARG A 93 -7.35 -4.85 -10.73
C ARG A 93 -6.57 -4.28 -11.91
N LEU A 94 -6.00 -3.08 -11.72
CA LEU A 94 -5.17 -2.40 -12.72
C LEU A 94 -3.91 -3.22 -13.05
N ASN A 95 -3.19 -3.70 -12.04
CA ASN A 95 -1.96 -4.49 -12.21
C ASN A 95 -2.20 -5.81 -12.96
N ASN A 96 -3.39 -6.41 -12.82
CA ASN A 96 -3.74 -7.68 -13.48
C ASN A 96 -4.50 -7.48 -14.80
N CYS A 97 -4.66 -6.25 -15.28
CA CYS A 97 -5.37 -5.92 -16.52
C CYS A 97 -6.77 -6.58 -16.60
N LEU A 98 -7.48 -6.67 -15.47
CA LEU A 98 -8.78 -7.35 -15.45
C LEU A 98 -9.78 -6.62 -16.38
N PRO A 99 -10.56 -7.36 -17.19
CA PRO A 99 -11.39 -6.78 -18.24
C PRO A 99 -12.39 -5.81 -17.66
N ILE A 100 -12.57 -4.66 -18.33
CA ILE A 100 -13.64 -3.72 -18.00
C ILE A 100 -14.95 -4.44 -18.30
N THR A 101 -15.77 -4.63 -17.27
CA THR A 101 -17.15 -5.08 -17.44
C THR A 101 -17.94 -3.93 -18.06
N SER A 102 -17.86 -3.78 -19.38
CA SER A 102 -18.75 -2.90 -20.12
C SER A 102 -20.15 -3.50 -20.09
N ASN A 103 -21.11 -2.76 -19.54
CA ASN A 103 -22.55 -2.92 -19.74
C ASN A 103 -23.23 -4.27 -19.41
N GLN A 104 -22.63 -5.18 -18.65
CA GLN A 104 -23.41 -6.15 -17.89
C GLN A 104 -23.63 -5.61 -16.49
N ILE A 105 -24.88 -5.22 -16.22
CA ILE A 105 -25.39 -4.74 -14.93
C ILE A 105 -25.35 -5.92 -13.95
N PHE A 106 -24.16 -6.29 -13.49
CA PHE A 106 -24.05 -7.11 -12.31
C PHE A 106 -24.45 -6.25 -11.10
N SER A 107 -25.28 -6.76 -10.20
CA SER A 107 -25.79 -5.99 -9.05
C SER A 107 -24.65 -5.38 -8.22
N TRP A 108 -23.54 -6.11 -8.08
CA TRP A 108 -22.35 -5.69 -7.35
C TRP A 108 -21.63 -4.47 -7.96
N CYS A 109 -21.87 -4.12 -9.22
CA CYS A 109 -21.36 -2.88 -9.82
C CYS A 109 -21.96 -1.62 -9.14
N LYS A 110 -23.21 -1.69 -8.68
CA LYS A 110 -23.79 -0.60 -7.87
C LYS A 110 -23.28 -0.63 -6.44
N GLU A 111 -23.02 -1.82 -5.92
CA GLU A 111 -22.56 -2.00 -4.54
C GLU A 111 -21.12 -1.52 -4.36
N TRP A 112 -20.21 -1.79 -5.32
CA TRP A 112 -18.77 -1.55 -5.19
C TRP A 112 -18.23 -0.58 -6.29
N PRO A 113 -18.66 0.70 -6.29
CA PRO A 113 -18.29 1.67 -7.33
C PRO A 113 -16.78 1.96 -7.40
N TRP A 114 -16.05 1.74 -6.29
CA TRP A 114 -14.61 1.96 -6.17
C TRP A 114 -13.76 0.87 -6.84
N PHE A 115 -14.32 -0.31 -7.12
CA PHE A 115 -13.63 -1.41 -7.81
C PHE A 115 -13.74 -1.32 -9.34
N GLN A 116 -14.55 -0.39 -9.84
CA GLN A 116 -14.75 -0.18 -11.26
C GLN A 116 -13.59 0.61 -11.88
N ILE A 117 -13.20 0.24 -13.09
CA ILE A 117 -12.33 1.06 -13.93
C ILE A 117 -13.25 2.00 -14.72
N ARG A 118 -13.21 3.31 -14.41
CA ARG A 118 -13.88 4.34 -15.22
C ARG A 118 -12.84 4.98 -16.13
N TYR A 119 -13.19 5.21 -17.40
CA TYR A 119 -12.45 6.14 -18.24
C TYR A 119 -12.72 7.55 -17.74
N GLU A 120 -11.66 8.32 -17.52
CA GLU A 120 -11.72 9.79 -17.40
C GLU A 120 -11.93 10.40 -18.78
#